data_AF-A0A521RHZ6-F1
#
_entry.id   AF-A0A521RHZ6-F1
#
_cell.length_a   1.000
_cell.length_b   1.000
_cell.length_c   1.000
_cell.angle_alpha   90.00
_cell.angle_beta   90.00
_cell.angle_gamma   90.00
#
_symmetry.space_group_name_H-M   'P 1'
#
loop_
_entity.id
_entity.type
_entity.pdbx_description
1 polymer ?
#
loop_
_entity_poly.entity_id
_entity_poly.type
_entity_poly.pdbx_seq_one_letter_code
_entity_poly.pdbx_strand_id
1 'polypeptide(L)'
;MIGTAWAADAHGGGGGLFSDPTFWVAVAFFLFLAIAGKQIVKGLTKLLDDRTALIARTLGEAEKLRNEAQKARDDAQKSLADSARLAQEIVAQAKQEAVRLTQHAAEEREALIARREQQAKDRIAQAEAQASRDVRNMAVDVALAATRTLLKEQVGAGRTQAMIDDAIAELPRRLH
;
A
#
# COMPACT_ATOMS: atom_id res chain seq x y z
N MET A 1 80.05 5.41 -74.66
CA MET A 1 80.63 6.22 -73.55
C MET A 1 80.75 5.27 -72.37
N ILE A 2 81.86 4.55 -72.20
CA ILE A 2 83.20 4.97 -71.74
C ILE A 2 83.17 5.51 -70.30
N GLY A 3 83.98 4.89 -69.44
CA GLY A 3 84.36 5.32 -68.08
C GLY A 3 84.13 4.23 -67.01
N THR A 4 84.82 3.09 -67.00
CA THR A 4 86.15 2.81 -66.39
C THR A 4 86.52 3.64 -65.16
N ALA A 5 86.66 2.95 -64.01
CA ALA A 5 87.75 3.02 -63.00
C ALA A 5 87.20 2.50 -61.66
N TRP A 6 87.48 1.26 -61.24
CA TRP A 6 88.59 0.91 -60.33
C TRP A 6 89.04 2.05 -59.40
N ALA A 7 88.83 1.84 -58.10
CA ALA A 7 89.80 2.15 -57.06
C ALA A 7 89.55 1.18 -55.91
N ALA A 8 90.26 0.06 -55.97
CA ALA A 8 90.55 -0.71 -54.78
C ALA A 8 91.69 0.04 -54.07
N ASP A 9 91.49 0.43 -52.82
CA ASP A 9 92.59 0.71 -51.91
C ASP A 9 92.49 -0.25 -50.71
N ALA A 10 93.11 -1.40 -50.91
CA ALA A 10 93.69 -2.16 -49.84
C ALA A 10 95.02 -1.47 -49.45
N HIS A 11 94.98 -0.65 -48.41
CA HIS A 11 96.20 -0.24 -47.71
C HIS A 11 96.34 -1.07 -46.45
N GLY A 12 97.15 -2.14 -46.55
CA GLY A 12 97.83 -2.70 -45.40
C GLY A 12 98.99 -1.79 -45.00
N GLY A 13 99.18 -1.59 -43.70
CA GLY A 13 100.32 -0.87 -43.16
C GLY A 13 100.18 -0.67 -41.66
N GLY A 14 100.96 -1.42 -40.87
CA GLY A 14 100.91 -1.43 -39.42
C GLY A 14 100.97 -0.04 -38.77
N GLY A 15 99.88 0.31 -38.11
CA GLY A 15 99.76 1.33 -37.08
C GLY A 15 98.76 0.75 -36.07
N GLY A 16 99.06 0.83 -34.77
CA GLY A 16 98.31 0.09 -33.74
C GLY A 16 96.80 0.27 -33.85
N LEU A 17 96.03 -0.68 -33.29
CA LEU A 17 94.56 -0.79 -33.31
C LEU A 17 93.78 0.54 -33.14
N PHE A 18 94.41 1.57 -32.59
CA PHE A 18 93.88 2.91 -32.36
C PHE A 18 93.93 3.87 -33.56
N SER A 19 94.64 3.54 -34.65
CA SER A 19 94.80 4.40 -35.85
C SER A 19 94.01 3.92 -37.08
N ASP A 20 93.28 2.81 -36.98
CA ASP A 20 92.42 2.29 -38.06
C ASP A 20 91.02 2.95 -37.98
N PRO A 21 90.58 3.69 -39.02
CA PRO A 21 89.25 4.29 -39.07
C PRO A 21 88.11 3.27 -38.89
N THR A 22 88.31 2.02 -39.30
CA THR A 22 87.29 0.96 -39.16
C THR A 22 87.04 0.56 -37.71
N PHE A 23 88.07 0.65 -36.84
CA PHE A 23 87.92 0.38 -35.41
C PHE A 23 87.01 1.42 -34.72
N TRP A 24 87.19 2.71 -35.00
CA TRP A 24 86.34 3.77 -34.46
C TRP A 24 84.90 3.69 -34.97
N VAL A 25 84.69 3.30 -36.24
CA VAL A 25 83.35 3.05 -36.79
C VAL A 25 82.67 1.88 -36.08
N ALA A 26 83.40 0.78 -35.81
CA ALA A 26 82.87 -0.36 -35.07
C ALA A 26 82.49 0.04 -33.62
N VAL A 27 83.34 0.80 -32.93
CA VAL A 27 83.04 1.31 -31.58
C VAL A 27 81.81 2.21 -31.58
N ALA A 28 81.69 3.13 -32.55
CA ALA A 28 80.52 3.99 -32.70
C ALA A 28 79.24 3.19 -33.00
N PHE A 29 79.32 2.12 -33.81
CA PHE A 29 78.20 1.23 -34.12
C PHE A 29 77.73 0.46 -32.87
N PHE A 30 78.64 -0.11 -32.09
CA PHE A 30 78.28 -0.79 -30.84
C PHE A 30 77.73 0.18 -29.79
N LEU A 31 78.31 1.38 -29.68
CA LEU A 31 77.79 2.42 -28.78
C LEU A 31 76.38 2.87 -29.19
N PHE A 32 76.15 3.06 -30.49
CA PHE A 32 74.82 3.36 -31.03
C PHE A 32 73.83 2.22 -30.76
N LEU A 33 74.21 0.96 -31.01
CA LEU A 33 73.37 -0.20 -30.72
C LEU A 33 73.03 -0.30 -29.23
N ALA A 34 73.98 -0.03 -28.34
CA ALA A 34 73.75 -0.09 -26.90
C ALA A 34 72.73 0.97 -26.45
N ILE A 35 72.83 2.19 -26.97
CA ILE A 35 71.91 3.29 -26.65
C ILE A 35 70.54 3.07 -27.30
N ALA A 36 70.51 2.77 -28.61
CA ALA A 36 69.28 2.56 -29.37
C ALA A 36 68.53 1.29 -28.92
N GLY A 37 69.24 0.19 -28.69
CA GLY A 37 68.68 -1.07 -28.22
C GLY A 37 67.98 -0.92 -26.87
N LYS A 38 68.58 -0.21 -25.92
CA LYS A 38 67.95 0.08 -24.63
C LYS A 38 66.65 0.87 -24.78
N GLN A 39 66.60 1.86 -25.66
CA GLN A 39 65.42 2.68 -25.88
C GLN A 39 64.30 1.90 -26.59
N ILE A 40 64.65 1.08 -27.59
CA ILE A 40 63.70 0.23 -28.31
C ILE A 40 63.10 -0.82 -27.38
N VAL A 41 63.93 -1.53 -26.61
CA VAL A 41 63.46 -2.54 -25.64
C VAL A 41 62.54 -1.89 -24.61
N LYS A 42 62.92 -0.74 -24.04
CA LYS A 42 62.08 -0.01 -23.08
C LYS A 42 60.74 0.42 -23.68
N GLY A 43 60.73 0.89 -24.93
CA GLY A 43 59.50 1.27 -25.64
C GLY A 43 58.56 0.09 -25.89
N LEU A 44 59.12 -1.05 -26.30
CA LEU A 44 58.35 -2.27 -26.57
C LEU A 44 57.77 -2.87 -25.29
N THR A 45 58.57 -2.98 -24.22
CA THR A 45 58.09 -3.47 -22.92
C THR A 45 56.98 -2.58 -22.39
N LYS A 46 57.13 -1.25 -22.46
CA LYS A 46 56.09 -0.32 -22.02
C LYS A 46 54.78 -0.50 -22.79
N LEU A 47 54.83 -0.68 -24.12
CA LEU A 47 53.62 -0.90 -24.92
C LEU A 47 52.92 -2.21 -24.53
N LEU A 48 53.68 -3.28 -24.28
CA LEU A 48 53.13 -4.57 -23.82
C LEU A 48 52.52 -4.46 -22.42
N ASP A 49 53.18 -3.74 -21.52
CA ASP A 49 52.68 -3.48 -20.17
C ASP A 49 51.39 -2.66 -20.22
N ASP A 50 51.33 -1.60 -21.02
CA ASP A 50 50.14 -0.76 -21.21
C ASP A 50 48.97 -1.59 -21.78
N ARG A 51 49.23 -2.49 -22.74
CA ARG A 51 48.22 -3.41 -23.29
C ARG A 51 47.73 -4.40 -22.24
N THR A 52 48.63 -4.99 -21.47
CA THR A 52 48.30 -5.94 -20.41
C THR A 52 47.48 -5.26 -19.32
N ALA A 53 47.86 -4.05 -18.91
CA ALA A 53 47.13 -3.23 -17.94
C ALA A 53 45.73 -2.86 -18.45
N LEU A 54 45.58 -2.51 -19.73
CA LEU A 54 44.29 -2.24 -20.35
C LEU A 54 43.39 -3.47 -20.32
N ILE A 55 43.90 -4.63 -20.77
CA ILE A 55 43.15 -5.89 -20.77
C ILE A 55 42.73 -6.25 -19.34
N ALA A 56 43.64 -6.18 -18.37
CA ALA A 56 43.34 -6.47 -16.98
C ALA A 56 42.25 -5.54 -16.41
N ARG A 57 42.29 -4.23 -16.74
CA ARG A 57 41.24 -3.29 -16.36
C ARG A 57 39.89 -3.64 -16.99
N THR A 58 39.86 -3.89 -18.29
CA THR A 58 38.61 -4.24 -18.99
C THR A 58 38.00 -5.55 -18.50
N LEU A 59 38.82 -6.55 -18.17
CA LEU A 59 38.35 -7.81 -17.59
C LEU A 59 37.79 -7.58 -16.18
N GLY A 60 38.48 -6.81 -15.34
CA GLY A 60 37.98 -6.46 -14.00
C GLY A 60 36.67 -5.66 -14.03
N GLU A 61 36.54 -4.72 -14.97
CA GLU A 61 35.29 -3.96 -15.18
C GLU A 61 34.17 -4.86 -15.70
N ALA A 62 34.46 -5.78 -16.63
CA ALA A 62 33.48 -6.73 -17.14
C ALA A 62 33.01 -7.72 -16.05
N GLU A 63 33.92 -8.22 -15.21
CA GLU A 63 33.58 -9.07 -14.06
C GLU A 63 32.74 -8.31 -13.04
N LYS A 64 33.11 -7.06 -12.72
CA LYS A 64 32.34 -6.21 -11.83
C LYS A 64 30.92 -5.97 -12.38
N LEU A 65 30.79 -5.62 -13.65
CA LEU A 65 29.50 -5.38 -14.30
C LEU A 65 28.66 -6.65 -14.33
N ARG A 66 29.27 -7.82 -14.58
CA ARG A 66 28.60 -9.11 -14.51
C ARG A 66 28.08 -9.40 -13.11
N ASN A 67 28.89 -9.17 -12.08
CA ASN A 67 28.50 -9.38 -10.69
C ASN A 67 27.37 -8.43 -10.27
N GLU A 68 27.42 -7.17 -10.69
CA GLU A 68 26.34 -6.19 -10.45
C GLU A 68 25.05 -6.59 -11.17
N ALA A 69 25.13 -7.03 -12.43
CA ALA A 69 23.97 -7.51 -13.17
C ALA A 69 23.36 -8.78 -12.55
N GLN A 70 24.19 -9.71 -12.07
CA GLN A 70 23.72 -10.91 -11.38
C GLN A 70 23.03 -10.54 -10.07
N LYS A 71 23.64 -9.66 -9.27
CA LYS A 71 23.05 -9.18 -8.02
C LYS A 71 21.72 -8.47 -8.27
N ALA A 72 21.65 -7.59 -9.26
CA ALA A 72 20.42 -6.89 -9.62
C ALA A 72 19.31 -7.87 -10.07
N ARG A 73 19.67 -8.93 -10.80
CA ARG A 73 18.72 -9.99 -11.19
C ARG A 73 18.22 -10.75 -9.97
N ASP A 74 19.09 -11.16 -9.07
CA ASP A 74 18.72 -11.91 -7.87
C ASP A 74 17.83 -11.06 -6.94
N ASP A 75 18.17 -9.78 -6.77
CA ASP A 75 17.39 -8.83 -5.97
C ASP A 75 16.00 -8.58 -6.59
N ALA A 76 15.92 -8.45 -7.92
CA ALA A 76 14.64 -8.34 -8.63
C ALA A 76 13.78 -9.60 -8.47
N GLN A 77 14.36 -10.79 -8.58
CA GLN A 77 13.65 -12.06 -8.39
C GLN A 77 13.13 -12.22 -6.96
N LYS A 78 13.94 -11.88 -5.95
CA LYS A 78 13.51 -11.87 -4.55
C LYS A 78 12.36 -10.89 -4.33
N SER A 79 12.50 -9.66 -4.83
CA SER A 79 11.47 -8.63 -4.72
C SER A 79 10.15 -9.05 -5.38
N LEU A 80 10.20 -9.72 -6.55
CA LEU A 80 9.02 -10.28 -7.20
C LEU A 80 8.35 -11.38 -6.36
N ALA A 81 9.14 -12.30 -5.80
CA ALA A 81 8.64 -13.37 -4.95
C ALA A 81 8.00 -12.82 -3.66
N ASP A 82 8.65 -11.85 -3.02
CA ASP A 82 8.12 -11.18 -1.83
C ASP A 82 6.85 -10.40 -2.13
N SER A 83 6.81 -9.66 -3.25
CA SER A 83 5.61 -8.95 -3.68
C SER A 83 4.43 -9.89 -3.96
N ALA A 84 4.69 -11.04 -4.59
CA ALA A 84 3.67 -12.05 -4.83
C ALA A 84 3.14 -12.64 -3.52
N ARG A 85 4.02 -12.90 -2.54
CA ARG A 85 3.64 -13.37 -1.20
C ARG A 85 2.81 -12.32 -0.46
N LEU A 86 3.25 -11.07 -0.46
CA LEU A 86 2.51 -9.96 0.16
C LEU A 86 1.13 -9.77 -0.46
N ALA A 87 1.02 -9.86 -1.80
CA ALA A 87 -0.27 -9.78 -2.48
C ALA A 87 -1.21 -10.92 -2.06
N GLN A 88 -0.70 -12.15 -1.95
CA GLN A 88 -1.49 -13.29 -1.47
C GLN A 88 -1.93 -13.09 -0.02
N GLU A 89 -1.05 -12.58 0.84
CA GLU A 89 -1.35 -12.29 2.24
C GLU A 89 -2.42 -11.21 2.38
N ILE A 90 -2.31 -10.11 1.62
CA ILE A 90 -3.33 -9.03 1.58
C ILE A 90 -4.68 -9.60 1.15
N VAL A 91 -4.72 -10.42 0.09
CA VAL A 91 -5.97 -11.04 -0.37
C VAL A 91 -6.55 -11.99 0.68
N ALA A 92 -5.70 -12.77 1.36
CA ALA A 92 -6.15 -13.68 2.41
C ALA A 92 -6.71 -12.91 3.62
N GLN A 93 -6.03 -11.86 4.07
CA GLN A 93 -6.47 -10.98 5.16
C GLN A 93 -7.79 -10.29 4.78
N ALA A 94 -7.89 -9.70 3.59
CA ALA A 94 -9.11 -9.05 3.12
C ALA A 94 -10.31 -10.01 3.07
N LYS A 95 -10.10 -11.28 2.68
CA LYS A 95 -11.14 -12.31 2.71
C LYS A 95 -11.57 -12.65 4.14
N GLN A 96 -10.62 -12.84 5.06
CA GLN A 96 -10.93 -13.10 6.46
C GLN A 96 -11.69 -11.93 7.09
N GLU A 97 -11.28 -10.70 6.80
CA GLU A 97 -11.90 -9.50 7.30
C GLU A 97 -13.31 -9.30 6.73
N ALA A 98 -13.51 -9.60 5.44
CA ALA A 98 -14.84 -9.61 4.82
C ALA A 98 -15.77 -10.64 5.47
N VAL A 99 -15.30 -11.85 5.76
CA VAL A 99 -16.08 -12.87 6.48
C VAL A 99 -16.45 -12.37 7.89
N ARG A 100 -15.49 -11.80 8.62
CA ARG A 100 -15.75 -11.25 9.96
C ARG A 100 -16.76 -10.11 9.93
N LEU A 101 -16.63 -9.20 8.96
CA LEU A 101 -17.53 -8.06 8.81
C LEU A 101 -18.94 -8.50 8.42
N THR A 102 -19.06 -9.48 7.53
CA THR A 102 -20.37 -10.01 7.13
C THR A 102 -21.07 -10.74 8.26
N GLN A 103 -20.35 -11.50 9.10
CA GLN A 103 -20.87 -12.11 10.32
C GLN A 103 -21.34 -11.05 11.31
N HIS A 104 -20.49 -10.07 11.63
CA HIS A 104 -20.86 -8.97 12.54
C HIS A 104 -22.08 -8.18 12.03
N ALA A 105 -22.12 -7.87 10.73
CA ALA A 105 -23.25 -7.19 10.12
C ALA A 105 -24.53 -8.05 10.09
N ALA A 106 -24.43 -9.37 10.10
CA ALA A 106 -25.58 -10.26 10.25
C ALA A 106 -26.12 -10.21 11.68
N GLU A 107 -25.24 -10.33 12.67
CA GLU A 107 -25.58 -10.25 14.10
C GLU A 107 -26.21 -8.89 14.47
N GLU A 108 -25.61 -7.79 14.00
CA GLU A 108 -26.16 -6.45 14.22
C GLU A 108 -27.53 -6.28 13.55
N ARG A 109 -27.72 -6.83 12.34
CA ARG A 109 -29.01 -6.77 11.66
C ARG A 109 -30.08 -7.54 12.43
N GLU A 110 -29.78 -8.74 12.92
CA GLU A 110 -30.70 -9.52 13.73
C GLU A 110 -31.08 -8.77 15.01
N ALA A 111 -30.10 -8.20 15.72
CA ALA A 111 -30.35 -7.39 16.91
C ALA A 111 -31.17 -6.13 16.61
N LEU A 112 -30.99 -5.50 15.44
CA LEU A 112 -31.80 -4.36 15.00
C LEU A 112 -33.24 -4.76 14.68
N ILE A 113 -33.43 -5.90 13.99
CA ILE A 113 -34.76 -6.44 13.69
C ILE A 113 -35.49 -6.76 14.99
N ALA A 114 -34.87 -7.47 15.92
CA ALA A 114 -35.47 -7.80 17.22
C ALA A 114 -35.87 -6.55 18.01
N ARG A 115 -35.01 -5.51 18.03
CA ARG A 115 -35.34 -4.23 18.67
C ARG A 115 -36.50 -3.52 18.00
N ARG A 116 -36.57 -3.52 16.66
CA ARG A 116 -37.68 -2.91 15.92
C ARG A 116 -38.98 -3.67 16.13
N GLU A 117 -38.92 -5.00 16.20
CA GLU A 117 -40.09 -5.83 16.50
C GLU A 117 -40.62 -5.52 17.90
N GLN A 118 -39.74 -5.43 18.90
CA GLN A 118 -40.15 -5.06 20.26
C GLN A 118 -40.78 -3.66 20.29
N GLN A 119 -40.15 -2.67 19.65
CA GLN A 119 -40.70 -1.31 19.55
C GLN A 119 -42.07 -1.28 18.86
N ALA A 120 -42.28 -2.11 17.83
CA ALA A 120 -43.57 -2.22 17.16
C ALA A 120 -44.62 -2.85 18.08
N LYS A 121 -44.27 -3.92 18.81
CA LYS A 121 -45.15 -4.54 19.81
C LYS A 121 -45.53 -3.56 20.92
N ASP A 122 -44.56 -2.81 21.44
CA ASP A 122 -44.80 -1.81 22.47
C ASP A 122 -45.73 -0.68 21.98
N ARG A 123 -45.56 -0.23 20.72
CA ARG A 123 -46.46 0.76 20.10
C ARG A 123 -47.86 0.22 19.90
N ILE A 124 -48.01 -1.04 19.48
CA ILE A 124 -49.31 -1.69 19.34
C ILE A 124 -49.99 -1.78 20.71
N ALA A 125 -49.29 -2.24 21.75
CA ALA A 125 -49.85 -2.32 23.10
C ALA A 125 -50.26 -0.95 23.65
N GLN A 126 -49.47 0.10 23.40
CA GLN A 126 -49.83 1.47 23.74
C GLN A 126 -51.08 1.96 23.00
N ALA A 127 -51.18 1.68 21.69
CA ALA A 127 -52.33 2.04 20.87
C ALA A 127 -53.59 1.28 21.29
N GLU A 128 -53.49 -0.02 21.62
CA GLU A 128 -54.59 -0.82 22.14
C GLU A 128 -55.10 -0.29 23.49
N ALA A 129 -54.18 0.03 24.39
CA ALA A 129 -54.54 0.62 25.68
C ALA A 129 -55.22 1.99 25.50
N GLN A 130 -54.76 2.81 24.55
CA GLN A 130 -55.39 4.08 24.23
C GLN A 130 -56.78 3.89 23.62
N ALA A 131 -56.92 3.03 22.63
CA ALA A 131 -58.21 2.73 21.99
C ALA A 131 -59.23 2.18 23.00
N SER A 132 -58.80 1.32 23.93
CA SER A 132 -59.67 0.81 25.00
C SER A 132 -60.16 1.93 25.93
N ARG A 133 -59.27 2.88 26.29
CA ARG A 133 -59.65 4.06 27.06
C ARG A 133 -60.63 4.94 26.30
N ASP A 134 -60.39 5.17 25.01
CA ASP A 134 -61.26 5.99 24.17
C ASP A 134 -62.66 5.36 24.02
N VAL A 135 -62.76 4.05 23.81
CA VAL A 135 -64.05 3.32 23.79
C VAL A 135 -64.79 3.43 25.11
N ARG A 136 -64.08 3.27 26.24
CA ARG A 136 -64.68 3.44 27.56
C ARG A 136 -65.20 4.87 27.77
N ASN A 137 -64.44 5.88 27.38
CA ASN A 137 -64.85 7.28 27.48
C ASN A 137 -66.09 7.57 26.61
N MET A 138 -66.10 7.09 25.36
CA MET A 138 -67.29 7.20 24.50
C MET A 138 -68.53 6.53 25.11
N ALA A 139 -68.37 5.35 25.72
CA ALA A 139 -69.48 4.66 26.39
C ALA A 139 -70.01 5.46 27.59
N VAL A 140 -69.11 6.08 28.38
CA VAL A 140 -69.49 6.97 29.49
C VAL A 140 -70.23 8.20 28.97
N ASP A 141 -69.75 8.82 27.89
CA ASP A 141 -70.39 9.99 27.29
C ASP A 141 -71.79 9.66 26.76
N VAL A 142 -71.96 8.52 26.09
CA VAL A 142 -73.26 8.03 25.61
C VAL A 142 -74.20 7.74 26.80
N ALA A 143 -73.72 7.09 27.86
CA ALA A 143 -74.52 6.82 29.05
C ALA A 143 -74.94 8.11 29.77
N LEU A 144 -74.05 9.10 29.89
CA LEU A 144 -74.37 10.42 30.44
C LEU A 144 -75.39 11.16 29.57
N ALA A 145 -75.24 11.12 28.24
CA ALA A 145 -76.20 11.71 27.31
C ALA A 145 -77.59 11.07 27.45
N ALA A 146 -77.67 9.74 27.47
CA ALA A 146 -78.92 9.01 27.66
C ALA A 146 -79.56 9.34 29.02
N THR A 147 -78.76 9.35 30.09
CA THR A 147 -79.23 9.70 31.45
C THR A 147 -79.76 11.13 31.51
N ARG A 148 -79.10 12.10 30.85
CA ARG A 148 -79.59 13.49 30.75
C ARG A 148 -80.94 13.56 30.03
N THR A 149 -81.13 12.80 28.95
CA THR A 149 -82.40 12.75 28.23
C THR A 149 -83.50 12.14 29.11
N LEU A 150 -83.22 11.00 29.74
CA LEU A 150 -84.15 10.31 30.65
C LEU A 150 -84.54 11.18 31.85
N LEU A 151 -83.57 11.90 32.43
CA LEU A 151 -83.81 12.85 33.52
C LEU A 151 -84.69 14.02 33.07
N LYS A 152 -84.45 14.59 31.87
CA LYS A 152 -85.31 15.64 31.30
C LYS A 152 -86.75 15.15 31.11
N GLU A 153 -86.94 13.93 30.62
CA GLU A 153 -88.28 13.34 30.45
C GLU A 153 -88.99 13.10 31.79
N GLN A 154 -88.30 12.55 32.80
CA GLN A 154 -88.90 12.30 34.12
C GLN A 154 -89.21 13.59 34.90
N VAL A 155 -88.35 14.60 34.80
CA VAL A 155 -88.58 15.92 35.43
C VAL A 155 -89.75 16.65 34.71
N GLY A 156 -89.86 16.51 33.39
CA GLY A 156 -90.99 17.04 32.62
C GLY A 156 -92.35 16.39 32.94
N ALA A 157 -92.35 15.13 33.43
CA ALA A 157 -93.57 14.38 33.76
C ALA A 157 -94.13 14.64 35.17
N GLY A 158 -93.67 15.68 35.88
CA GLY A 158 -94.25 16.11 37.16
C GLY A 158 -93.64 15.46 38.41
N ARG A 159 -92.49 14.76 38.30
CA ARG A 159 -91.80 14.09 39.43
C ARG A 159 -90.93 15.04 40.28
N THR A 160 -90.77 16.28 39.87
CA THR A 160 -89.90 17.30 40.47
C THR A 160 -90.21 17.56 41.94
N GLN A 161 -91.49 17.60 42.32
CA GLN A 161 -91.88 17.95 43.68
C GLN A 161 -91.58 16.83 44.69
N ALA A 162 -91.83 15.58 44.30
CA ALA A 162 -91.45 14.43 45.12
C ALA A 162 -89.92 14.31 45.30
N MET A 163 -89.13 14.66 44.28
CA MET A 163 -87.65 14.68 44.39
C MET A 163 -87.13 15.81 45.28
N ILE A 164 -87.79 16.98 45.27
CA ILE A 164 -87.47 18.10 46.18
C ILE A 164 -87.82 17.71 47.62
N ASP A 165 -88.99 17.12 47.85
CA ASP A 165 -89.41 16.69 49.18
C ASP A 165 -88.49 15.58 49.74
N ASP A 166 -88.08 14.60 48.91
CA ASP A 166 -87.10 13.58 49.30
C ASP A 166 -85.71 14.19 49.58
N ALA A 167 -85.25 15.15 48.77
CA ALA A 167 -83.97 15.82 49.02
C ALA A 167 -83.99 16.66 50.33
N ILE A 168 -85.13 17.30 50.63
CA ILE A 168 -85.37 18.01 51.90
C ILE A 168 -85.42 17.02 53.07
N ALA A 169 -85.98 15.83 52.89
CA ALA A 169 -86.02 14.78 53.91
C ALA A 169 -84.65 14.08 54.14
N GLU A 170 -83.76 14.09 53.14
CA GLU A 170 -82.42 13.51 53.19
C GLU A 170 -81.38 14.46 53.85
N LEU A 171 -81.60 15.79 53.77
CA LEU A 171 -80.75 16.83 54.37
C LEU A 171 -80.44 16.61 55.87
N PRO A 172 -81.43 16.30 56.73
CA PRO A 172 -81.19 15.98 58.14
C PRO A 172 -80.34 14.72 58.36
N ARG A 173 -80.38 13.74 57.45
CA ARG A 173 -79.64 12.47 57.58
C ARG A 173 -78.13 12.59 57.31
N ARG A 174 -77.70 13.63 56.58
CA ARG A 174 -76.29 13.88 56.24
C ARG A 174 -75.62 14.95 57.10
N LEU A 175 -76.38 15.58 58.01
CA LEU A 175 -75.93 16.61 58.94
C LEU A 175 -75.87 16.13 60.41
N HIS A 176 -75.84 14.81 60.61
CA HIS A 176 -75.49 14.17 61.88
C HIS A 176 -74.15 13.44 61.74
#